data_AF-A0A2T1KHA9-F1
#
_entry.id   AF-A0A2T1KHA9-F1
#
_cell.length_a   1.000
_cell.length_b   1.000
_cell.length_c   1.000
_cell.angle_alpha   90.00
_cell.angle_beta   90.00
_cell.angle_gamma   90.00
#
_symmetry.space_group_name_H-M   'P 1'
#
loop_
_entity.id
_entity.type
_entity.pdbx_description
1 polymer ?
#
loop_
_entity_poly.entity_id
_entity_poly.type
_entity_poly.pdbx_seq_one_letter_code
_entity_poly.pdbx_strand_id
1 'polypeptide(L)'
;MTEKLTEAKEKLLSTEYPRWRNLLSCAILVLLTTGMVSGWWYAYYTTSDIECHKGILFFSAVWLAVQWVVIGYLYRYQNIPAFARGAIKLLILLGNVWFGLFIFSLQSCAQ
;
A
#
# COMPACT_ATOMS: atom_id res chain seq x y z
N MET A 1 -2.30 -24.70 -27.28
CA MET A 1 -2.22 -23.27 -26.89
C MET A 1 -3.35 -22.87 -25.95
N THR A 2 -4.56 -23.38 -26.16
CA THR A 2 -5.71 -23.27 -25.24
C THR A 2 -5.43 -23.89 -23.87
N GLU A 3 -4.85 -25.08 -23.82
CA GLU A 3 -4.61 -25.84 -22.58
C GLU A 3 -3.75 -25.09 -21.54
N LYS A 4 -2.63 -24.48 -22.00
CA LYS A 4 -1.75 -23.61 -21.18
C LYS A 4 -2.47 -22.38 -20.64
N LEU A 5 -3.44 -21.84 -21.39
CA LEU A 5 -4.18 -20.64 -21.01
C LEU A 5 -5.28 -20.98 -19.99
N THR A 6 -5.94 -22.13 -20.14
CA THR A 6 -6.86 -22.68 -19.14
C THR A 6 -6.14 -22.99 -17.82
N GLU A 7 -4.96 -23.62 -17.88
CA GLU A 7 -4.16 -23.93 -16.68
C GLU A 7 -3.72 -22.64 -15.96
N ALA A 8 -3.29 -21.62 -16.70
CA ALA A 8 -2.94 -20.32 -16.13
C ALA A 8 -4.15 -19.62 -15.48
N LYS A 9 -5.32 -19.70 -16.11
CA LYS A 9 -6.57 -19.13 -15.58
C LYS A 9 -6.98 -19.83 -14.28
N GLU A 10 -6.95 -21.15 -14.22
CA GLU A 10 -7.26 -21.91 -13.00
C GLU A 10 -6.31 -21.55 -11.86
N LYS A 11 -5.01 -21.42 -12.16
CA LYS A 11 -4.01 -21.02 -11.18
C LYS A 11 -4.18 -19.58 -10.66
N LEU A 12 -4.70 -18.67 -11.49
CA LEU A 12 -4.99 -17.28 -11.10
C LEU A 12 -6.28 -17.17 -10.28
N LEU A 13 -7.26 -18.02 -10.58
CA LEU A 13 -8.53 -18.11 -9.87
C LEU A 13 -8.43 -18.95 -8.59
N SER A 14 -7.32 -19.68 -8.39
CA SER A 14 -7.13 -20.47 -7.19
C SER A 14 -7.08 -19.58 -5.94
N THR A 15 -7.66 -20.10 -4.87
CA THR A 15 -7.63 -19.51 -3.53
C THR A 15 -6.55 -20.14 -2.66
N GLU A 16 -5.88 -21.19 -3.15
CA GLU A 16 -4.74 -21.81 -2.49
C GLU A 16 -3.53 -20.87 -2.53
N TYR A 17 -3.38 -20.09 -1.45
CA TYR A 17 -2.25 -19.20 -1.29
C TYR A 17 -1.41 -19.62 -0.07
N PRO A 18 -0.12 -19.94 -0.25
CA PRO A 18 0.71 -20.42 0.86
C PRO A 18 0.80 -19.36 1.97
N ARG A 19 0.46 -19.78 3.19
CA ARG A 19 0.36 -18.89 4.37
C ARG A 19 1.63 -18.11 4.65
N TRP A 20 2.80 -18.73 4.51
CA TRP A 20 4.10 -18.07 4.69
C TRP A 20 4.34 -16.93 3.70
N ARG A 21 3.99 -17.12 2.42
CA ARG A 21 4.04 -16.02 1.43
C ARG A 21 3.07 -14.90 1.78
N ASN A 22 1.93 -15.23 2.37
CA ASN A 22 0.97 -14.21 2.81
C ASN A 22 1.52 -13.37 3.95
N LEU A 23 2.07 -14.03 4.97
CA LEU A 23 2.72 -13.38 6.11
C LEU A 23 3.84 -12.44 5.63
N LEU A 24 4.77 -12.98 4.83
CA LEU A 24 5.93 -12.22 4.35
C LEU A 24 5.50 -11.04 3.46
N SER A 25 4.55 -11.24 2.54
CA SER A 25 4.03 -10.15 1.72
C SER A 25 3.34 -9.06 2.55
N CYS A 26 2.51 -9.45 3.53
CA CYS A 26 1.78 -8.48 4.34
C CYS A 26 2.74 -7.71 5.25
N ALA A 27 3.73 -8.39 5.86
CA ALA A 27 4.75 -7.74 6.67
C ALA A 27 5.54 -6.70 5.87
N ILE A 28 6.00 -7.06 4.66
CA ILE A 28 6.70 -6.13 3.77
C ILE A 28 5.80 -4.93 3.42
N LEU A 29 4.53 -5.16 3.09
CA LEU A 29 3.60 -4.08 2.78
C LEU A 29 3.38 -3.16 3.98
N VAL A 30 3.19 -3.69 5.18
CA VAL A 30 3.06 -2.86 6.39
C VAL A 30 4.31 -2.02 6.60
N LEU A 31 5.50 -2.60 6.46
CA LEU A 31 6.77 -1.87 6.61
C LEU A 31 6.90 -0.74 5.57
N LEU A 32 6.63 -1.03 4.30
CA LEU A 32 6.76 -0.04 3.22
C LEU A 32 5.75 1.11 3.37
N THR A 33 4.49 0.79 3.64
CA THR A 33 3.41 1.78 3.76
C THR A 33 3.59 2.66 5.00
N THR A 34 3.97 2.06 6.13
CA THR A 34 4.27 2.79 7.37
C THR A 34 5.52 3.63 7.21
N GLY A 35 6.59 3.07 6.61
CA GLY A 35 7.83 3.78 6.34
C GLY A 35 7.60 5.04 5.50
N MET A 36 6.81 4.92 4.43
CA MET A 36 6.50 6.04 3.56
C MET A 36 5.77 7.18 4.27
N VAL A 37 4.70 6.87 5.00
CA VAL A 37 3.92 7.88 5.73
C VAL A 37 4.71 8.45 6.91
N SER A 38 5.50 7.62 7.60
CA SER A 38 6.38 8.08 8.68
C SER A 38 7.48 9.02 8.18
N GLY A 39 8.00 8.81 6.97
CA GLY A 39 8.95 9.71 6.33
C GLY A 39 8.33 11.09 6.06
N TRP A 40 7.07 11.13 5.60
CA TRP A 40 6.33 12.38 5.47
C TRP A 40 6.11 13.06 6.82
N TRP A 41 5.68 12.32 7.85
CA TRP A 41 5.47 12.89 9.18
C TRP A 41 6.76 13.45 9.76
N TYR A 42 7.86 12.73 9.60
CA TYR A 42 9.18 13.21 10.02
C TYR A 42 9.53 14.52 9.32
N ALA A 43 9.42 14.58 8.00
CA ALA A 43 9.67 15.79 7.23
C ALA A 43 8.80 16.97 7.69
N TYR A 44 7.50 16.72 7.93
CA TYR A 44 6.56 17.72 8.43
C TYR A 44 6.96 18.31 9.78
N TYR A 45 7.41 17.47 10.71
CA TYR A 45 7.81 17.94 12.05
C TYR A 45 9.21 18.56 12.09
N THR A 46 10.08 18.27 11.12
CA THR A 46 11.45 18.83 11.08
C THR A 46 11.56 20.11 10.27
N THR A 47 10.62 20.39 9.37
CA THR A 47 10.68 21.52 8.44
C THR A 47 9.55 22.51 8.73
N SER A 48 9.89 23.73 9.16
CA SER A 48 8.94 24.82 9.44
C SER A 48 8.17 25.29 8.21
N ASP A 49 8.71 25.04 7.02
CA ASP A 49 8.25 25.67 5.78
C ASP A 49 7.03 24.97 5.15
N ILE A 50 6.48 23.96 5.81
CA ILE A 50 5.38 23.12 5.30
C ILE A 50 4.18 23.02 6.27
N GLU A 51 4.10 23.88 7.28
CA GLU A 51 2.99 23.90 8.26
C GLU A 51 1.60 24.09 7.63
N CYS A 52 1.52 24.81 6.50
CA CYS A 52 0.28 24.98 5.72
C CYS A 52 -0.35 23.63 5.27
N HIS A 53 0.46 22.57 5.17
CA HIS A 53 0.06 21.25 4.68
C HIS A 53 -0.48 20.36 5.80
N LYS A 54 -0.90 20.93 6.93
CA LYS A 54 -1.50 20.21 8.06
C LYS A 54 -2.68 19.32 7.66
N GLY A 55 -3.46 19.74 6.66
CA GLY A 55 -4.54 18.91 6.10
C GLY A 55 -4.02 17.60 5.50
N ILE A 56 -2.89 17.65 4.80
CA ILE A 56 -2.22 16.48 4.21
C ILE A 56 -1.67 15.57 5.31
N LEU A 57 -1.19 16.13 6.43
CA LEU A 57 -0.79 15.35 7.61
C LEU A 57 -1.95 14.49 8.13
N PHE A 58 -3.12 15.09 8.40
CA PHE A 58 -4.29 14.33 8.85
C PHE A 58 -4.76 13.30 7.81
N PHE A 59 -4.80 13.69 6.54
CA PHE A 59 -5.20 12.78 5.47
C PHE A 59 -4.24 11.59 5.35
N SER A 60 -2.94 11.80 5.51
CA SER A 60 -1.93 10.73 5.47
C SER A 60 -2.11 9.72 6.61
N ALA A 61 -2.61 10.13 7.77
CA ALA A 61 -2.95 9.23 8.87
C ALA A 61 -4.17 8.36 8.54
N VAL A 62 -5.23 8.95 7.98
CA VAL A 62 -6.40 8.20 7.51
C VAL A 62 -6.01 7.24 6.39
N TRP A 63 -5.17 7.70 5.45
CA TRP A 63 -4.62 6.90 4.35
C TRP A 63 -3.85 5.67 4.87
N LEU A 64 -2.98 5.85 5.87
CA LEU A 64 -2.25 4.74 6.49
C LEU A 64 -3.20 3.75 7.19
N ALA A 65 -4.18 4.26 7.93
CA ALA A 65 -5.14 3.42 8.64
C ALA A 65 -5.96 2.54 7.66
N VAL A 66 -6.44 3.12 6.56
CA VAL A 66 -7.16 2.37 5.52
C VAL A 66 -6.28 1.27 4.92
N GLN A 67 -5.02 1.57 4.63
CA GLN A 67 -4.09 0.55 4.12
C GLN A 67 -3.85 -0.58 5.10
N TRP A 68 -3.66 -0.28 6.38
CA TRP A 68 -3.52 -1.31 7.41
C TRP A 68 -4.76 -2.21 7.51
N VAL A 69 -5.96 -1.63 7.43
CA VAL A 69 -7.22 -2.40 7.41
C VAL A 69 -7.25 -3.34 6.21
N VAL A 70 -6.92 -2.86 5.01
CA VAL A 70 -6.90 -3.69 3.79
C VAL A 70 -5.83 -4.79 3.88
N ILE A 71 -4.63 -4.49 4.37
CA ILE A 71 -3.57 -5.48 4.54
C ILE A 71 -3.97 -6.53 5.59
N GLY A 72 -4.57 -6.11 6.70
CA GLY A 72 -5.10 -6.98 7.73
C GLY A 72 -6.22 -7.90 7.20
N TYR A 73 -7.10 -7.36 6.36
CA TYR A 73 -8.12 -8.14 5.66
C TYR A 73 -7.49 -9.20 4.74
N LEU A 74 -6.50 -8.83 3.92
CA LEU A 74 -5.75 -9.78 3.08
C LEU A 74 -5.02 -10.84 3.92
N TYR A 75 -4.52 -10.48 5.10
CA TYR A 75 -3.88 -11.42 6.01
C TYR A 75 -4.88 -12.45 6.55
N ARG A 76 -6.04 -11.98 7.03
CA ARG A 76 -7.06 -12.80 7.71
C ARG A 76 -7.87 -13.70 6.79
N TYR A 77 -8.21 -13.22 5.59
CA TYR A 77 -9.09 -13.92 4.65
C TYR A 77 -8.27 -14.61 3.55
N GLN A 78 -8.45 -15.93 3.41
CA GLN A 78 -7.75 -16.77 2.44
C GLN A 78 -8.56 -17.00 1.15
N ASN A 79 -9.89 -16.79 1.19
CA ASN A 79 -10.82 -17.10 0.09
C ASN A 79 -10.76 -16.12 -1.10
N ILE A 80 -9.74 -15.26 -1.15
CA ILE A 80 -9.58 -14.26 -2.21
C ILE A 80 -8.75 -14.89 -3.34
N PRO A 81 -9.21 -14.84 -4.60
CA PRO A 81 -8.44 -15.36 -5.74
C PRO A 81 -7.04 -14.77 -5.81
N ALA A 82 -6.05 -15.58 -6.21
CA ALA A 82 -4.65 -15.18 -6.27
C ALA A 82 -4.44 -13.91 -7.12
N PHE A 83 -5.14 -13.78 -8.24
CA PHE A 83 -5.12 -12.57 -9.08
C PHE A 83 -5.58 -11.32 -8.33
N ALA A 84 -6.75 -11.37 -7.70
CA ALA A 84 -7.32 -10.24 -6.96
C ALA A 84 -6.41 -9.82 -5.80
N ARG A 85 -5.86 -10.80 -5.06
CA ARG A 85 -4.88 -10.55 -4.00
C ARG A 85 -3.63 -9.84 -4.56
N GLY A 86 -3.11 -10.28 -5.70
CA GLY A 86 -1.97 -9.65 -6.36
C GLY A 86 -2.28 -8.21 -6.78
N ALA A 87 -3.43 -7.99 -7.41
CA ALA A 87 -3.87 -6.66 -7.84
C ALA A 87 -4.03 -5.68 -6.68
N ILE A 88 -4.62 -6.10 -5.56
CA ILE A 88 -4.77 -5.24 -4.37
C ILE A 88 -3.40 -4.86 -3.80
N LYS A 89 -2.48 -5.81 -3.68
CA LYS A 89 -1.10 -5.53 -3.21
C LYS A 89 -0.38 -4.55 -4.13
N LEU A 90 -0.52 -4.70 -5.45
CA LEU A 90 0.06 -3.80 -6.44
C LEU A 90 -0.55 -2.40 -6.34
N LEU A 91 -1.87 -2.30 -6.15
CA LEU A 91 -2.58 -1.04 -5.97
C LEU A 91 -2.08 -0.28 -4.73
N ILE A 92 -1.87 -0.99 -3.61
CA ILE A 92 -1.29 -0.40 -2.39
C ILE A 92 0.10 0.16 -2.70
N LEU A 93 0.97 -0.61 -3.35
CA LEU A 93 2.33 -0.15 -3.70
C LEU A 93 2.29 1.09 -4.61
N LEU A 94 1.51 1.05 -5.69
CA LEU A 94 1.39 2.15 -6.64
C LEU A 94 0.82 3.40 -5.96
N GLY A 95 -0.17 3.24 -5.08
CA GLY A 95 -0.73 4.32 -4.28
C GLY A 95 0.30 4.99 -3.38
N ASN A 96 1.23 4.25 -2.79
CA ASN A 96 2.31 4.83 -1.97
C ASN A 96 3.39 5.50 -2.82
N VAL A 97 3.72 4.96 -3.98
CA VAL A 97 4.61 5.64 -4.95
C VAL A 97 4.00 6.97 -5.36
N TRP A 98 2.71 6.97 -5.70
CA TRP A 98 1.99 8.19 -6.07
C TRP A 98 1.93 9.19 -4.91
N PHE A 99 1.63 8.75 -3.69
CA PHE A 99 1.66 9.59 -2.50
C PHE A 99 3.05 10.22 -2.29
N GLY A 100 4.13 9.47 -2.50
CA GLY A 100 5.49 10.00 -2.46
C GLY A 100 5.75 11.11 -3.45
N LEU A 101 5.44 10.85 -4.72
CA LEU A 101 5.58 11.84 -5.79
C LEU A 101 4.74 13.10 -5.50
N PHE A 102 3.54 12.92 -4.92
CA PHE A 102 2.71 14.03 -4.48
C PHE A 102 3.38 14.86 -3.38
N ILE A 103 3.92 14.21 -2.34
CA ILE A 103 4.66 14.90 -1.27
C ILE A 103 5.88 15.67 -1.82
N PHE A 104 6.67 15.06 -2.70
CA PHE A 104 7.82 15.74 -3.33
C PHE A 104 7.42 16.89 -4.25
N SER A 105 6.19 16.87 -4.76
CA SER A 105 5.65 17.96 -5.57
C SER A 105 5.12 19.13 -4.74
N LEU A 106 5.02 19.00 -3.41
CA LEU A 106 4.55 20.09 -2.56
C LEU A 106 5.57 21.22 -2.54
N GLN A 107 5.10 22.42 -2.83
CA GLN A 107 5.90 23.63 -2.66
C GLN A 107 5.95 24.02 -1.18
N SER A 108 7.07 24.63 -0.79
CA SER A 108 7.20 25.29 0.51
C SER A 108 6.17 26.41 0.62
N CYS A 109 5.57 26.53 1.80
CA CYS A 109 4.70 27.63 2.17
C CYS A 109 5.42 28.75 2.91
N ALA A 110 6.73 28.60 3.18
CA ALA A 110 7.56 29.71 3.62
C ALA A 110 7.55 30.79 2.53
N GLN A 111 6.98 31.94 2.89
CA GLN A 111 6.96 33.17 2.12
C GLN A 111 8.15 34.03 2.54
#